data_AF-A0A554KXE2-F1
#
_entry.id   AF-A0A554KXE2-F1
#
_cell.length_a   1.000
_cell.length_b   1.000
_cell.length_c   1.000
_cell.angle_alpha   90.00
_cell.angle_beta   90.00
_cell.angle_gamma   90.00
#
_symmetry.space_group_name_H-M   'P 1'
#
loop_
_entity.id
_entity.type
_entity.pdbx_description
1 polymer ?
#
loop_
_entity_poly.entity_id
_entity_poly.type
_entity_poly.pdbx_seq_one_letter_code
_entity_poly.pdbx_strand_id
1 'polypeptide(L)'
;MRWVVTTACLVVSGGLVLVFLAKLPPQVPLWYSRPWGEDQLAQPVFLWIIPIGILILGGISEVVRRGVKDKVLETLLTGAVAGAQIILAVGLVRIITLVV
;
A
#
# COMPACT_ATOMS: atom_id res chain seq x y z
N MET A 1 5.69 -19.06 -5.01
CA MET A 1 4.89 -17.93 -5.53
C MET A 1 3.99 -17.24 -4.49
N ARG A 2 3.44 -17.95 -3.49
CA ARG A 2 2.35 -17.49 -2.59
C ARG A 2 2.49 -16.11 -1.92
N TRP A 3 3.70 -15.70 -1.56
CA TRP A 3 3.97 -14.40 -0.92
C TRP A 3 4.66 -13.39 -1.84
N VAL A 4 5.00 -13.79 -3.06
CA VAL A 4 5.88 -13.01 -3.93
C VAL A 4 5.32 -11.63 -4.21
N VAL A 5 4.01 -11.52 -4.47
CA VAL A 5 3.37 -10.22 -4.75
C VAL A 5 3.38 -9.34 -3.50
N THR A 6 2.89 -9.85 -2.36
CA THR A 6 2.91 -9.10 -1.10
C THR A 6 4.31 -8.63 -0.74
N THR A 7 5.31 -9.52 -0.80
CA THR A 7 6.70 -9.18 -0.48
C THR A 7 7.28 -8.18 -1.47
N ALA A 8 7.03 -8.33 -2.77
CA ALA A 8 7.50 -7.39 -3.79
C ALA A 8 6.88 -5.99 -3.58
N CYS A 9 5.56 -5.91 -3.41
CA CYS A 9 4.87 -4.65 -3.13
C CYS A 9 5.36 -4.02 -1.82
N LEU A 10 5.56 -4.81 -0.76
CA LEU A 10 6.06 -4.33 0.52
C LEU A 10 7.48 -3.75 0.41
N VAL A 11 8.39 -4.48 -0.26
CA VAL A 11 9.78 -4.06 -0.44
C VAL A 11 9.84 -2.81 -1.32
N VAL A 12 9.09 -2.77 -2.42
CA VAL A 12 9.04 -1.60 -3.31
C VAL A 12 8.47 -0.40 -2.57
N SER A 13 7.30 -0.51 -1.94
CA SER A 13 6.68 0.62 -1.24
C SER A 13 7.50 1.07 -0.03
N GLY A 14 8.00 0.15 0.79
CA GLY A 14 8.86 0.48 1.94
C GLY A 14 10.19 1.09 1.49
N GLY A 15 10.80 0.55 0.43
CA GLY A 15 12.01 1.10 -0.17
C GLY A 15 11.83 2.51 -0.72
N LEU A 16 10.72 2.77 -1.41
CA LEU A 16 10.38 4.11 -1.90
C LEU A 16 10.22 5.11 -0.74
N VAL A 17 9.51 4.75 0.32
CA VAL A 17 9.40 5.61 1.51
C VAL A 17 10.80 5.89 2.07
N LEU A 18 11.63 4.87 2.30
CA LEU A 18 12.99 5.05 2.84
C LEU A 18 13.88 5.95 1.97
N VAL A 19 13.84 5.78 0.65
CA VAL A 19 14.69 6.54 -0.29
C VAL A 19 14.25 8.00 -0.39
N PHE A 20 12.94 8.27 -0.35
CA PHE A 20 12.41 9.61 -0.57
C PHE A 20 12.09 10.37 0.71
N LEU A 21 12.03 9.73 1.88
CA LEU A 21 11.60 10.38 3.13
C LEU A 21 12.35 11.69 3.43
N ALA A 22 13.67 11.72 3.19
CA ALA A 22 14.51 12.90 3.41
C ALA A 22 14.36 14.00 2.35
N LYS A 23 13.77 13.67 1.19
CA LYS A 23 13.55 14.58 0.06
C LYS A 23 12.12 15.12 0.01
N LEU A 24 11.20 14.53 0.77
CA LEU A 24 9.81 14.95 0.80
C LEU A 24 9.67 16.32 1.51
N PRO A 25 8.73 17.17 1.05
CA PRO A 25 8.40 18.40 1.75
C PRO A 25 7.86 18.09 3.17
N PRO A 26 7.84 19.09 4.09
CA PRO A 26 7.34 18.90 5.45
C PRO A 26 5.89 18.39 5.53
N GLN A 27 5.11 18.59 4.47
CA GLN A 27 3.72 18.18 4.34
C GLN A 27 3.47 17.56 2.96
N VAL A 28 2.79 16.40 2.93
CA VAL A 28 2.42 15.68 1.71
C VAL A 28 0.93 15.39 1.69
N PRO A 29 0.27 15.41 0.51
CA PRO A 29 -1.14 15.06 0.41
C PRO A 29 -1.31 13.55 0.61
N LEU A 30 -2.18 13.18 1.55
CA LEU A 30 -2.49 11.78 1.85
C LEU A 30 -4.00 11.57 2.04
N TRP A 31 -4.69 12.54 2.64
CA TRP A 31 -6.09 12.41 3.03
C TRP A 31 -7.04 12.96 1.96
N TYR A 32 -7.02 12.35 0.76
CA TYR A 32 -7.83 12.81 -0.38
C TYR A 32 -9.35 12.72 -0.17
N SER A 33 -9.83 12.07 0.90
CA SER A 33 -11.23 12.07 1.30
C SER A 33 -11.68 13.36 2.01
N ARG A 34 -10.74 14.21 2.41
CA ARG A 34 -11.01 15.47 3.12
C ARG A 34 -11.16 16.66 2.15
N PRO A 35 -11.79 17.77 2.59
CA PRO A 35 -11.87 18.99 1.79
C PRO A 35 -10.51 19.46 1.30
N TRP A 36 -10.48 20.09 0.13
CA TRP A 36 -9.25 20.58 -0.48
C TRP A 36 -8.55 21.62 0.41
N GLY A 37 -7.22 21.57 0.47
CA GLY A 37 -6.39 22.48 1.26
C GLY A 37 -5.59 21.75 2.33
N GLU A 38 -5.33 22.43 3.45
CA GLU A 38 -4.49 21.94 4.54
C GLU A 38 -5.02 20.64 5.16
N ASP A 39 -6.33 20.41 5.15
CA ASP A 39 -6.92 19.21 5.74
C ASP A 39 -6.49 17.91 5.04
N GLN A 40 -6.04 17.97 3.77
CA GLN A 40 -5.53 16.82 3.02
C GLN A 40 -4.08 16.46 3.35
N LEU A 41 -3.35 17.39 3.97
CA LEU A 41 -1.93 17.28 4.19
C LEU A 41 -1.61 16.43 5.43
N ALA A 42 -0.50 15.72 5.35
CA ALA A 42 0.03 14.88 6.42
C ALA A 42 1.55 15.02 6.49
N GLN A 43 2.13 14.73 7.64
CA GLN A 43 3.57 14.61 7.75
C GLN A 43 4.06 13.42 6.91
N PRO A 44 5.22 13.49 6.25
CA PRO A 44 5.75 12.40 5.39
C PRO A 44 5.83 11.02 6.05
N VAL A 45 6.00 10.97 7.37
CA VAL A 45 6.01 9.71 8.14
C VAL A 45 4.71 8.91 7.99
N PHE A 46 3.57 9.58 7.72
CA PHE A 46 2.31 8.90 7.50
C PHE A 46 2.28 8.07 6.21
N LEU A 47 3.21 8.28 5.26
CA LEU A 47 3.30 7.42 4.07
C LEU A 47 3.60 5.95 4.40
N TRP A 48 4.15 5.66 5.59
CA TRP A 48 4.30 4.28 6.09
C TRP A 48 2.97 3.53 6.24
N ILE A 49 1.83 4.22 6.28
CA ILE A 49 0.51 3.57 6.31
C ILE A 49 0.29 2.67 5.09
N ILE A 50 0.89 3.01 3.94
CA ILE A 50 0.73 2.26 2.69
C ILE A 50 1.44 0.89 2.76
N PRO A 51 2.76 0.79 3.02
CA PRO A 51 3.42 -0.51 3.18
C PRO A 51 2.87 -1.31 4.37
N ILE A 52 2.48 -0.65 5.48
CA ILE A 52 1.81 -1.33 6.60
C ILE A 52 0.47 -1.91 6.15
N GLY A 53 -0.32 -1.16 5.38
CA GLY A 53 -1.58 -1.64 4.80
C GLY A 53 -1.39 -2.83 3.88
N ILE A 54 -0.35 -2.83 3.04
CA ILE A 54 0.01 -3.97 2.17
C ILE A 54 0.31 -5.22 3.01
N LEU A 55 1.07 -5.07 4.09
CA LEU A 55 1.39 -6.17 5.01
C LEU A 55 0.13 -6.72 5.69
N ILE A 56 -0.73 -5.83 6.21
CA ILE A 56 -1.97 -6.21 6.88
C ILE A 56 -2.91 -6.94 5.91
N LEU A 57 -3.14 -6.39 4.71
CA LEU A 57 -3.99 -7.03 3.69
C LEU A 57 -3.47 -8.41 3.30
N GLY A 58 -2.16 -8.55 3.11
CA GLY A 58 -1.53 -9.84 2.83
C GLY A 58 -1.71 -10.84 3.98
N GLY A 59 -1.53 -10.38 5.23
CA GLY A 59 -1.73 -11.18 6.43
C GLY A 59 -3.18 -11.65 6.60
N ILE A 60 -4.15 -10.74 6.44
CA ILE A 60 -5.59 -11.07 6.50
C ILE A 60 -5.94 -12.08 5.41
N SER A 61 -5.46 -11.87 4.18
CA SER A 61 -5.69 -12.81 3.07
C SER A 61 -5.22 -14.23 3.40
N GLU A 62 -4.05 -14.36 4.02
CA GLU A 62 -3.53 -15.67 4.45
C GLU A 62 -4.43 -16.32 5.50
N VAL A 63 -4.89 -15.54 6.50
CA VAL A 63 -5.77 -16.07 7.56
C VAL A 63 -7.10 -16.55 6.98
N VAL A 64 -7.75 -15.72 6.15
CA VAL A 64 -9.03 -16.04 5.52
C VAL A 64 -8.91 -17.29 4.63
N ARG A 65 -7.83 -17.39 3.86
CA ARG A 65 -7.61 -18.50 2.93
C ARG A 65 -7.51 -19.86 3.63
N ARG A 66 -7.04 -19.93 4.87
CA ARG A 66 -7.01 -21.19 5.64
C ARG A 66 -8.40 -21.81 5.83
N GLY A 67 -9.46 -20.99 5.80
CA GLY A 67 -10.84 -21.44 5.88
C GLY A 67 -11.49 -21.75 4.52
N VAL A 68 -10.84 -21.44 3.41
CA VAL A 68 -11.38 -21.60 2.06
C VAL A 68 -10.98 -22.98 1.51
N LYS A 69 -11.97 -23.82 1.20
CA LYS A 69 -11.76 -25.16 0.61
C LYS A 69 -11.77 -25.13 -0.93
N ASP A 70 -12.45 -24.14 -1.50
CA ASP A 70 -12.63 -24.01 -2.94
C ASP A 70 -11.41 -23.29 -3.57
N LYS A 71 -10.76 -23.96 -4.54
CA LYS A 71 -9.57 -23.43 -5.22
C LYS A 71 -9.85 -22.18 -6.06
N VAL A 72 -11.04 -22.07 -6.63
CA VAL A 72 -11.46 -20.90 -7.42
C VAL A 72 -11.60 -19.71 -6.48
N LEU A 73 -12.29 -19.87 -5.34
CA LEU A 73 -12.43 -18.81 -4.34
C LEU A 73 -11.06 -18.39 -3.77
N GLU A 74 -10.18 -19.34 -3.50
CA GLU A 74 -8.80 -19.07 -3.06
C GLU A 74 -8.01 -18.23 -4.09
N THR A 75 -8.14 -18.59 -5.38
CA THR A 75 -7.47 -17.89 -6.48
C THR A 75 -8.02 -16.48 -6.66
N LEU A 76 -9.35 -16.32 -6.62
CA LEU A 76 -10.00 -15.01 -6.71
C LEU A 76 -9.62 -14.11 -5.54
N LEU A 77 -9.60 -14.63 -4.31
CA LEU A 77 -9.17 -13.88 -3.13
C LEU A 77 -7.72 -13.41 -3.26
N THR A 78 -6.83 -14.30 -3.71
CA THR A 78 -5.41 -13.96 -3.90
C THR A 78 -5.24 -12.90 -5.00
N GLY A 79 -5.97 -13.02 -6.11
CA GLY A 79 -5.95 -12.05 -7.21
C GLY A 79 -6.48 -10.67 -6.78
N ALA A 80 -7.57 -10.63 -6.03
CA ALA A 80 -8.15 -9.37 -5.53
C ALA A 80 -7.19 -8.63 -4.59
N VAL A 81 -6.55 -9.36 -3.67
CA VAL A 81 -5.57 -8.78 -2.73
C VAL A 81 -4.33 -8.31 -3.46
N ALA A 82 -3.83 -9.09 -4.44
CA ALA A 82 -2.74 -8.66 -5.30
C ALA A 82 -3.06 -7.36 -6.05
N GLY A 83 -4.26 -7.25 -6.63
CA GLY A 83 -4.73 -6.03 -7.29
C GLY A 83 -4.77 -4.83 -6.34
N ALA A 84 -5.33 -5.01 -5.14
CA ALA A 84 -5.37 -3.95 -4.12
C ALA A 84 -3.97 -3.48 -3.69
N GLN A 85 -3.03 -4.41 -3.49
CA GLN A 85 -1.64 -4.09 -3.14
C GLN A 85 -0.91 -3.32 -4.24
N ILE A 86 -1.15 -3.67 -5.50
CA ILE A 86 -0.60 -2.94 -6.65
C ILE A 86 -1.17 -1.52 -6.70
N ILE A 87 -2.49 -1.35 -6.51
CA ILE A 87 -3.12 -0.02 -6.47
C ILE A 87 -2.52 0.84 -5.35
N LEU A 88 -2.31 0.26 -4.16
CA LEU A 88 -1.66 0.94 -3.04
C LEU A 88 -0.22 1.35 -3.38
N ALA A 89 0.57 0.47 -3.99
CA ALA A 89 1.93 0.77 -4.40
C ALA A 89 1.98 1.88 -5.47
N VAL A 90 1.10 1.83 -6.47
CA VAL A 90 0.96 2.89 -7.49
C VAL A 90 0.52 4.20 -6.86
N GLY A 91 -0.39 4.17 -5.89
CA GLY A 91 -0.83 5.35 -5.14
C GLY A 91 0.34 6.03 -4.42
N LEU A 92 1.23 5.27 -3.77
CA LEU A 92 2.43 5.82 -3.16
C LEU A 92 3.36 6.46 -4.19
N VAL A 93 3.61 5.78 -5.32
CA VAL A 93 4.43 6.35 -6.41
C VAL A 93 3.84 7.67 -6.86
N ARG A 94 2.52 7.74 -7.07
CA ARG A 94 1.81 8.96 -7.47
C ARG A 94 1.98 10.08 -6.47
N ILE A 95 1.81 9.82 -5.17
CA ILE A 95 2.01 10.82 -4.12
C ILE A 95 3.44 11.36 -4.16
N ILE A 96 4.45 10.49 -4.24
CA ILE A 96 5.86 10.90 -4.29
C ILE A 96 6.14 11.74 -5.55
N THR A 97 5.70 11.30 -6.73
CA THR A 97 5.91 12.03 -8.00
C THR A 97 5.12 13.33 -8.11
N LEU A 98 4.10 13.52 -7.28
CA LEU A 98 3.32 14.76 -7.27
C LEU A 98 4.06 15.87 -6.51
N VAL A 99 4.88 15.50 -5.54
CA VAL A 99 5.52 16.44 -4.60
C VAL A 99 7.03 16.57 -4.80
N VAL A 100 7.67 15.64 -5.52
CA VAL A 100 9.08 15.64 -5.90
C VAL A 100 9.18 15.91 -7.40
#